data_AF-A0A7J5LL64-F1
#
_entry.id   AF-A0A7J5LL64-F1
#
_cell.length_a   1.000
_cell.length_b   1.000
_cell.length_c   1.000
_cell.angle_alpha   90.00
_cell.angle_beta   90.00
_cell.angle_gamma   90.00
#
_symmetry.space_group_name_H-M   'P 1'
#
loop_
_entity.id
_entity.type
_entity.pdbx_description
1 polymer ?
#
loop_
_entity_poly.entity_id
_entity_poly.type
_entity_poly.pdbx_seq_one_letter_code
_entity_poly.pdbx_strand_id
1 'polypeptide(L)'
;MDDDLKKEISDFFLTDSSNYLARYNALIDVFTDISTRSKILVDLLFSFECSLKSLIFLRSNSDEKSTYKNIRTHNLNNLLSKIDTAKFQDIASFILDENLDDISVGVRYTLEANIKFRENGSLGSKYYETIASYHWIDKVYQEAKRLNEFVRSESISMFGLITIINIQDIDINKLIDRENRIRNINKP
;
A
#
# COMPACT_ATOMS: atom_id res chain seq x y z
N MET A 1 -4.03 -4.09 21.07
CA MET A 1 -2.70 -4.60 20.66
C MET A 1 -1.64 -3.78 21.37
N ASP A 2 -0.51 -4.37 21.78
CA ASP A 2 0.61 -3.62 22.38
C ASP A 2 1.25 -2.69 21.33
N ASP A 3 1.74 -1.52 21.77
CA ASP A 3 2.20 -0.45 20.88
C ASP A 3 3.44 -0.85 20.07
N ASP A 4 4.35 -1.65 20.64
CA ASP A 4 5.53 -2.13 19.92
C ASP A 4 5.14 -3.06 18.77
N LEU A 5 4.22 -4.00 19.03
CA LEU A 5 3.73 -4.93 18.01
C LEU A 5 2.92 -4.21 16.92
N LYS A 6 2.13 -3.21 17.32
CA LYS A 6 1.37 -2.35 16.41
C LYS A 6 2.31 -1.63 15.45
N LYS A 7 3.34 -0.98 15.99
CA LYS A 7 4.36 -0.28 15.22
C LYS A 7 5.09 -1.23 14.28
N GLU A 8 5.53 -2.39 14.78
CA GLU A 8 6.28 -3.38 14.02
C GLU A 8 5.50 -3.89 12.79
N ILE A 9 4.22 -4.27 12.97
CA ILE A 9 3.38 -4.72 11.85
C ILE A 9 3.09 -3.58 10.87
N SER A 10 2.81 -2.38 11.38
CA SER A 10 2.62 -1.17 10.57
C SER A 10 3.84 -0.85 9.70
N ASP A 11 5.04 -1.01 10.27
CA ASP A 11 6.32 -0.74 9.61
C ASP A 11 6.61 -1.75 8.48
N PHE A 12 6.17 -3.01 8.58
CA PHE A 12 6.26 -3.96 7.47
C PHE A 12 5.52 -3.45 6.23
N PHE A 13 4.26 -3.03 6.39
CA PHE A 13 3.48 -2.49 5.29
C PHE A 13 4.06 -1.17 4.76
N LEU A 14 4.50 -0.26 5.64
CA LEU A 14 5.11 1.01 5.19
C LEU A 14 6.41 0.79 4.40
N THR A 15 7.20 -0.20 4.81
CA THR A 15 8.42 -0.61 4.11
C THR A 15 8.08 -1.11 2.72
N ASP A 16 7.10 -2.01 2.60
CA ASP A 16 6.65 -2.51 1.29
C ASP A 16 6.13 -1.39 0.38
N SER A 17 5.29 -0.50 0.90
CA SER A 17 4.83 0.67 0.15
C SER A 17 5.99 1.53 -0.37
N SER A 18 7.01 1.75 0.46
CA SER A 18 8.22 2.50 0.06
C SER A 18 9.02 1.77 -1.01
N ASN A 19 9.13 0.45 -0.92
CA ASN A 19 9.82 -0.39 -1.91
C ASN A 19 9.11 -0.37 -3.27
N TYR A 20 7.78 -0.35 -3.29
CA TYR A 20 7.01 -0.20 -4.53
C TYR A 20 7.22 1.17 -5.17
N LEU A 21 7.22 2.25 -4.38
CA LEU A 21 7.52 3.60 -4.86
C LEU A 21 8.95 3.71 -5.42
N ALA A 22 9.92 3.08 -4.76
CA ALA A 22 11.30 3.05 -5.23
C ALA A 22 11.43 2.31 -6.57
N ARG A 23 10.67 1.22 -6.74
CA ARG A 23 10.65 0.44 -7.98
C ARG A 23 10.02 1.20 -9.13
N TYR A 24 8.95 1.98 -8.89
CA TYR A 24 8.41 2.92 -9.88
C TYR A 24 9.51 3.85 -10.41
N ASN A 25 10.22 4.55 -9.51
CA ASN A 25 11.26 5.51 -9.89
C ASN A 25 12.39 4.86 -10.70
N ALA A 26 12.73 3.60 -10.40
CA ALA A 26 13.79 2.88 -11.08
C ALA A 26 13.40 2.39 -12.49
N LEU A 27 12.10 2.21 -12.75
CA LEU A 27 11.63 1.46 -13.93
C LEU A 27 10.78 2.29 -14.91
N ILE A 28 10.26 3.45 -14.51
CA ILE A 28 9.30 4.21 -15.32
C ILE A 28 9.82 4.55 -16.73
N ASP A 29 11.10 4.89 -16.86
CA ASP A 29 11.68 5.27 -18.16
C ASP A 29 12.02 4.07 -19.07
N VAL A 30 12.10 2.86 -18.51
CA VAL A 30 12.46 1.63 -19.25
C VAL A 30 11.26 0.75 -19.58
N PHE A 31 10.13 0.95 -18.89
CA PHE A 31 8.93 0.13 -19.06
C PHE A 31 7.96 0.81 -20.03
N THR A 32 8.05 0.43 -21.30
CA THR A 32 7.40 1.14 -22.40
C THR A 32 6.20 0.43 -23.02
N ASP A 33 5.96 -0.84 -22.69
CA ASP A 33 4.88 -1.64 -23.27
C ASP A 33 3.74 -1.90 -22.28
N ILE A 34 2.59 -2.36 -22.78
CA ILE A 34 1.38 -2.62 -21.99
C ILE A 34 1.62 -3.55 -20.79
N SER A 35 2.49 -4.57 -20.95
CA SER A 35 2.77 -5.55 -19.91
C SER A 35 3.63 -4.97 -18.79
N THR A 36 4.63 -4.19 -19.15
CA THR A 36 5.56 -3.60 -18.19
C THR A 36 4.93 -2.41 -17.48
N ARG A 37 4.20 -1.55 -18.20
CA ARG A 37 3.44 -0.44 -17.63
C ARG A 37 2.34 -0.88 -16.67
N SER A 38 1.64 -1.98 -16.99
CA SER A 38 0.64 -2.52 -16.07
C SER A 38 1.25 -3.02 -14.76
N LYS A 39 2.49 -3.54 -14.79
CA LYS A 39 3.22 -3.95 -13.57
C LYS A 39 3.60 -2.76 -12.71
N ILE A 40 4.06 -1.67 -13.33
CA ILE A 40 4.32 -0.42 -12.62
C ILE A 40 3.05 0.10 -11.94
N LEU A 41 1.93 0.10 -12.67
CA LEU A 41 0.65 0.50 -12.06
C LEU A 41 0.30 -0.39 -10.86
N VAL A 42 0.46 -1.71 -10.98
CA VAL A 42 0.23 -2.63 -9.86
C VAL A 42 1.14 -2.33 -8.66
N ASP A 43 2.41 -1.98 -8.88
CA ASP A 43 3.29 -1.55 -7.79
C ASP A 43 2.74 -0.29 -7.09
N LEU A 44 2.24 0.69 -7.85
CA LEU A 44 1.62 1.89 -7.26
C LEU A 44 0.33 1.57 -6.48
N LEU A 45 -0.52 0.69 -7.01
CA LEU A 45 -1.73 0.21 -6.32
C LEU A 45 -1.37 -0.50 -5.00
N PHE A 46 -0.31 -1.32 -5.01
CA PHE A 46 0.18 -1.95 -3.78
C PHE A 46 0.78 -0.94 -2.81
N SER A 47 1.36 0.16 -3.29
CA SER A 47 1.82 1.23 -2.41
C SER A 47 0.66 1.90 -1.66
N PHE A 48 -0.45 2.20 -2.35
CA PHE A 48 -1.68 2.65 -1.69
C PHE A 48 -2.20 1.61 -0.70
N GLU A 49 -2.35 0.35 -1.15
CA GLU A 49 -2.86 -0.75 -0.34
C GLU A 49 -2.08 -0.90 0.97
N CYS A 50 -0.74 -0.98 0.88
CA CYS A 50 0.12 -1.15 2.03
C CYS A 50 0.09 0.08 2.94
N SER A 51 0.05 1.30 2.40
CA SER A 51 -0.08 2.51 3.23
C SER A 51 -1.40 2.52 4.02
N LEU A 52 -2.52 2.18 3.36
CA LEU A 52 -3.83 2.08 4.01
C LEU A 52 -3.86 0.99 5.07
N LYS A 53 -3.31 -0.19 4.78
CA LYS A 53 -3.21 -1.31 5.74
C LYS A 53 -2.39 -0.93 6.96
N SER A 54 -1.27 -0.25 6.75
CA SER A 54 -0.45 0.28 7.82
C SER A 54 -1.24 1.26 8.70
N LEU A 55 -1.94 2.21 8.07
CA LEU A 55 -2.76 3.20 8.78
C LEU A 55 -3.89 2.56 9.59
N ILE A 56 -4.56 1.53 9.04
CA ILE A 56 -5.56 0.76 9.77
C ILE A 56 -4.94 0.09 10.99
N PHE A 57 -3.75 -0.52 10.85
CA PHE A 57 -3.04 -1.13 11.97
C PHE A 57 -2.69 -0.12 13.07
N LEU A 58 -2.14 1.05 12.70
CA LEU A 58 -1.83 2.14 13.63
C LEU A 58 -3.06 2.58 14.44
N ARG A 59 -4.20 2.75 13.76
CA ARG A 59 -5.44 3.25 14.36
C ARG A 59 -6.31 2.16 14.99
N SER A 60 -5.97 0.87 14.83
CA SER A 60 -6.79 -0.22 15.34
C SER A 60 -6.76 -0.30 16.86
N ASN A 61 -7.95 -0.50 17.43
CA ASN A 61 -8.15 -0.85 18.84
C ASN A 61 -8.30 -2.36 19.07
N SER A 62 -8.37 -3.15 17.99
CA SER A 62 -8.45 -4.61 18.06
C SER A 62 -7.07 -5.24 18.28
N ASP A 63 -7.05 -6.57 18.49
CA ASP A 63 -5.83 -7.36 18.42
C ASP A 63 -5.33 -7.50 16.97
N GLU A 64 -4.08 -7.94 16.82
CA GLU A 64 -3.40 -8.11 15.55
C GLU A 64 -4.10 -9.11 14.62
N LYS A 65 -4.65 -10.21 15.14
CA LYS A 65 -5.30 -11.26 14.33
C LYS A 65 -6.62 -10.74 13.76
N SER A 66 -7.43 -10.09 14.60
CA SER A 66 -8.69 -9.46 14.18
C SER A 66 -8.44 -8.33 13.19
N THR A 67 -7.45 -7.47 13.44
CA THR A 67 -7.09 -6.36 12.55
C THR A 67 -6.62 -6.91 11.20
N TYR A 68 -5.71 -7.88 11.19
CA TYR A 68 -5.19 -8.49 9.96
C TYR A 68 -6.29 -9.14 9.12
N LYS A 69 -7.19 -9.89 9.77
CA LYS A 69 -8.34 -10.53 9.09
C LYS A 69 -9.22 -9.49 8.39
N ASN A 70 -9.46 -8.35 9.04
CA ASN A 70 -10.31 -7.28 8.52
C ASN A 70 -9.72 -6.56 7.31
N ILE A 71 -8.40 -6.61 7.12
CA ILE A 71 -7.71 -5.92 6.03
C ILE A 71 -7.15 -6.87 4.97
N ARG A 72 -7.51 -8.17 5.00
CA ARG A 72 -7.03 -9.18 4.04
C ARG A 72 -7.73 -9.07 2.68
N THR A 73 -7.58 -7.92 2.05
CA THR A 73 -8.14 -7.54 0.76
C THR A 73 -7.11 -6.75 -0.04
N HIS A 74 -7.30 -6.72 -1.36
CA HIS A 74 -6.58 -5.83 -2.29
C HIS A 74 -7.44 -4.64 -2.73
N ASN A 75 -8.66 -4.56 -2.21
CA ASN A 75 -9.64 -3.56 -2.62
C ASN A 75 -9.42 -2.25 -1.86
N LEU A 76 -9.01 -1.20 -2.56
CA LEU A 76 -8.67 0.10 -1.96
C LEU A 76 -9.90 0.77 -1.34
N ASN A 77 -11.05 0.65 -1.98
CA ASN A 77 -12.31 1.23 -1.48
C ASN A 77 -12.73 0.57 -0.16
N ASN A 78 -12.55 -0.75 -0.06
CA ASN A 78 -12.79 -1.50 1.16
C ASN A 78 -11.84 -1.07 2.29
N LEU A 79 -10.57 -0.80 1.98
CA LEU A 79 -9.62 -0.30 2.98
C LEU A 79 -9.97 1.13 3.41
N LEU A 80 -10.29 2.03 2.46
CA LEU A 80 -10.71 3.41 2.74
C LEU A 80 -11.96 3.46 3.64
N SER A 81 -12.96 2.60 3.39
CA SER A 81 -14.16 2.53 4.22
C SER A 81 -13.92 2.13 5.70
N LYS A 82 -12.72 1.66 6.05
CA LYS A 82 -12.36 1.24 7.43
C LYS A 82 -11.66 2.34 8.23
N ILE A 83 -11.38 3.49 7.63
CA ILE A 83 -10.63 4.57 8.25
C ILE A 83 -11.31 5.91 8.04
N ASP A 84 -11.10 6.82 8.98
CA ASP A 84 -11.42 8.24 8.78
C ASP A 84 -10.41 8.88 7.83
N THR A 85 -10.92 9.35 6.69
CA THR A 85 -10.15 9.95 5.59
C THR A 85 -10.00 11.46 5.71
N ALA A 86 -10.59 12.13 6.71
CA ALA A 86 -10.66 13.59 6.78
C ALA A 86 -9.30 14.31 6.61
N LYS A 87 -8.21 13.73 7.14
CA LYS A 87 -6.87 14.32 7.07
C LYS A 87 -6.12 14.10 5.74
N PHE A 88 -6.63 13.23 4.86
CA PHE A 88 -6.05 12.92 3.55
C PHE A 88 -7.17 12.77 2.50
N GLN A 89 -8.22 13.57 2.66
CA GLN A 89 -9.46 13.42 1.90
C GLN A 89 -9.25 13.60 0.39
N ASP A 90 -8.33 14.47 0.01
CA ASP A 90 -7.96 14.69 -1.39
C ASP A 90 -7.35 13.43 -2.03
N ILE A 91 -6.48 12.72 -1.30
CA ILE A 91 -5.91 11.43 -1.74
C ILE A 91 -7.01 10.37 -1.83
N ALA A 92 -7.88 10.30 -0.82
CA ALA A 92 -8.99 9.34 -0.81
C ALA A 92 -9.97 9.60 -1.97
N SER A 93 -10.31 10.85 -2.24
CA SER A 93 -11.11 11.26 -3.39
C SER A 93 -10.43 10.89 -4.70
N PHE A 94 -9.12 11.13 -4.85
CA PHE A 94 -8.38 10.72 -6.04
C PHE A 94 -8.49 9.20 -6.33
N ILE A 95 -8.32 8.35 -5.31
CA ILE A 95 -8.45 6.89 -5.45
C ILE A 95 -9.85 6.50 -5.98
N LEU A 96 -10.89 7.16 -5.47
CA LEU A 96 -12.29 6.91 -5.84
C LEU A 96 -12.62 7.46 -7.24
N ASP A 97 -12.19 8.69 -7.53
CA ASP A 97 -12.50 9.41 -8.78
C ASP A 97 -11.80 8.78 -9.98
N GLU A 98 -10.55 8.34 -9.83
CA GLU A 98 -9.81 7.60 -10.87
C GLU A 98 -10.21 6.11 -10.93
N ASN A 99 -11.09 5.67 -10.02
CA ASN A 99 -11.60 4.31 -9.92
C ASN A 99 -10.47 3.25 -9.91
N LEU A 100 -9.41 3.52 -9.12
CA LEU A 100 -8.20 2.68 -9.11
C LEU A 100 -8.48 1.23 -8.69
N ASP A 101 -9.55 1.01 -7.93
CA ASP A 101 -10.02 -0.30 -7.47
C ASP A 101 -10.55 -1.19 -8.60
N ASP A 102 -11.08 -0.61 -9.69
CA ASP A 102 -11.50 -1.36 -10.89
C ASP A 102 -10.30 -1.95 -11.66
N ILE A 103 -9.09 -1.50 -11.34
CA ILE A 103 -7.85 -2.05 -11.87
C ILE A 103 -7.40 -3.21 -10.96
N SER A 104 -7.95 -4.39 -11.26
CA SER A 104 -7.58 -5.63 -10.56
C SER A 104 -6.08 -5.86 -10.57
N VAL A 105 -5.53 -6.35 -9.45
CA VAL A 105 -4.14 -6.85 -9.34
C VAL A 105 -3.79 -7.90 -10.40
N GLY A 106 -4.80 -8.52 -11.02
CA GLY A 106 -4.65 -9.42 -12.16
C GLY A 106 -3.95 -8.78 -13.36
N VAL A 107 -4.02 -7.45 -13.56
CA VAL A 107 -3.34 -6.77 -14.68
C VAL A 107 -1.81 -6.86 -14.61
N ARG A 108 -1.24 -7.42 -13.53
CA ARG A 108 0.18 -7.83 -13.48
C ARG A 108 0.52 -8.84 -14.57
N TYR A 109 -0.45 -9.65 -14.99
CA TYR A 109 -0.33 -10.62 -16.05
C TYR A 109 -0.59 -9.95 -17.40
N THR A 110 0.24 -10.26 -18.40
CA THR A 110 0.19 -9.63 -19.72
C THR A 110 -1.16 -9.82 -20.40
N LEU A 111 -1.78 -10.99 -20.27
CA LEU A 111 -3.06 -11.28 -20.90
C LEU A 111 -4.16 -10.35 -20.35
N GLU A 112 -4.27 -10.27 -19.03
CA GLU A 112 -5.24 -9.47 -18.31
C GLU A 112 -5.01 -7.97 -18.56
N ALA A 113 -3.75 -7.53 -18.66
CA ALA A 113 -3.43 -6.16 -19.08
C ALA A 113 -3.96 -5.86 -20.49
N ASN A 114 -3.76 -6.79 -21.44
CA ASN A 114 -4.29 -6.63 -22.79
C ASN A 114 -5.83 -6.60 -22.81
N ILE A 115 -6.50 -7.41 -21.98
CA ILE A 115 -7.96 -7.39 -21.85
C ILE A 115 -8.45 -6.07 -21.26
N LYS A 116 -7.75 -5.53 -20.24
CA LYS A 116 -8.16 -4.33 -19.53
C LYS A 116 -7.99 -3.04 -20.34
N PHE A 117 -6.83 -2.88 -20.98
CA PHE A 117 -6.43 -1.59 -21.57
C PHE A 117 -6.64 -1.51 -23.10
N ARG A 118 -7.04 -2.60 -23.77
CA ARG A 118 -7.43 -2.55 -25.18
C ARG A 118 -8.91 -2.26 -25.34
N GLU A 119 -9.23 -1.58 -26.43
CA GLU A 119 -10.57 -1.21 -26.84
C GLU A 119 -10.79 -1.74 -28.26
N ASN A 120 -11.77 -2.64 -28.42
CA ASN A 120 -12.06 -3.31 -29.69
C ASN A 120 -10.81 -3.94 -30.35
N GLY A 121 -9.91 -4.52 -29.53
CA GLY A 121 -8.65 -5.14 -29.98
C GLY A 121 -7.47 -4.17 -30.20
N SER A 122 -7.72 -2.87 -30.18
CA SER A 122 -6.72 -1.81 -30.40
C SER A 122 -6.29 -1.12 -29.11
N LEU A 123 -5.15 -0.42 -29.12
CA LEU A 123 -4.79 0.50 -28.04
C LEU A 123 -5.51 1.82 -28.30
N GLY A 124 -6.36 2.22 -27.37
CA GLY A 124 -7.20 3.42 -27.47
C GLY A 124 -7.06 4.32 -26.24
N SER A 125 -8.09 5.13 -25.98
CA SER A 125 -8.12 6.12 -24.90
C SER A 125 -7.77 5.50 -23.55
N LYS A 126 -8.35 4.34 -23.20
CA LYS A 126 -8.02 3.64 -21.95
C LYS A 126 -6.53 3.42 -21.74
N TYR A 127 -5.78 3.09 -22.78
CA TYR A 127 -4.33 2.87 -22.66
C TYR A 127 -3.58 4.21 -22.63
N TYR A 128 -3.86 5.08 -23.60
CA TYR A 128 -3.10 6.32 -23.81
C TYR A 128 -3.37 7.40 -22.77
N GLU A 129 -4.54 7.41 -22.14
CA GLU A 129 -4.91 8.37 -21.10
C GLU A 129 -4.51 7.87 -19.70
N THR A 130 -4.12 6.58 -19.54
CA THR A 130 -3.73 5.99 -18.25
C THR A 130 -2.27 5.50 -18.24
N ILE A 131 -2.03 4.19 -18.31
CA ILE A 131 -0.73 3.56 -18.08
C ILE A 131 0.34 3.94 -19.11
N ALA A 132 -0.05 4.44 -20.29
CA ALA A 132 0.88 5.00 -21.27
C ALA A 132 1.08 6.52 -21.15
N SER A 133 0.23 7.21 -20.38
CA SER A 133 0.38 8.62 -20.07
C SER A 133 1.35 8.79 -18.91
N TYR A 134 2.52 9.36 -19.18
CA TYR A 134 3.48 9.71 -18.12
C TYR A 134 2.87 10.68 -17.10
N HIS A 135 2.00 11.59 -17.56
CA HIS A 135 1.33 12.53 -16.67
C HIS A 135 0.38 11.81 -15.69
N TRP A 136 -0.45 10.90 -16.20
CA TRP A 136 -1.40 10.19 -15.36
C TRP A 136 -0.69 9.26 -14.38
N ILE A 137 0.27 8.46 -14.85
CA ILE A 137 0.97 7.51 -13.98
C ILE A 137 1.87 8.21 -12.95
N ASP A 138 2.47 9.36 -13.29
CA ASP A 138 3.17 10.21 -12.31
C ASP A 138 2.19 10.76 -11.26
N LYS A 139 1.01 11.23 -11.66
CA LYS A 139 -0.03 11.65 -10.70
C LYS A 139 -0.39 10.52 -9.73
N VAL A 140 -0.61 9.30 -10.22
CA VAL A 140 -0.85 8.11 -9.36
C VAL A 140 0.32 7.87 -8.41
N TYR A 141 1.56 8.00 -8.88
CA TYR A 141 2.75 7.87 -8.07
C TYR A 141 2.85 8.94 -6.97
N GLN A 142 2.63 10.22 -7.31
CA GLN A 142 2.68 11.31 -6.35
C GLN A 142 1.64 11.12 -5.26
N GLU A 143 0.41 10.73 -5.60
CA GLU A 143 -0.64 10.48 -4.62
C GLU A 143 -0.33 9.27 -3.72
N ALA A 144 0.22 8.18 -4.28
CA ALA A 144 0.68 7.03 -3.51
C ALA A 144 1.81 7.41 -2.54
N LYS A 145 2.76 8.23 -3.01
CA LYS A 145 3.86 8.77 -2.21
C LYS A 145 3.36 9.67 -1.09
N ARG A 146 2.45 10.60 -1.37
CA ARG A 146 1.83 11.49 -0.38
C ARG A 146 1.12 10.69 0.71
N LEU A 147 0.42 9.61 0.35
CA LEU A 147 -0.20 8.72 1.35
C LEU A 147 0.85 8.02 2.22
N ASN A 148 1.89 7.45 1.61
CA ASN A 148 2.98 6.81 2.34
C ASN A 148 3.62 7.78 3.36
N GLU A 149 3.91 9.01 2.93
CA GLU A 149 4.48 10.07 3.76
C GLU A 149 3.54 10.49 4.89
N PHE A 150 2.24 10.62 4.60
CA PHE A 150 1.21 10.89 5.60
C PHE A 150 1.19 9.80 6.68
N VAL A 151 1.13 8.53 6.29
CA VAL A 151 1.06 7.41 7.24
C VAL A 151 2.36 7.29 8.04
N ARG A 152 3.51 7.52 7.42
CA ARG A 152 4.80 7.59 8.12
C ARG A 152 4.81 8.71 9.16
N SER A 153 4.27 9.89 8.83
CA SER A 153 4.17 11.00 9.78
C SER A 153 3.27 10.68 10.97
N GLU A 154 2.16 9.95 10.76
CA GLU A 154 1.32 9.48 11.87
C GLU A 154 2.04 8.45 12.73
N SER A 155 2.76 7.49 12.13
CA SER A 155 3.57 6.52 12.88
C SER A 155 4.63 7.22 13.76
N ILE A 156 5.37 8.18 13.19
CA ILE A 156 6.35 9.00 13.92
C ILE A 156 5.67 9.81 15.04
N SER A 157 4.49 10.38 14.78
CA SER A 157 3.76 11.12 15.81
C SER A 157 3.28 10.24 16.96
N MET A 158 2.98 8.96 16.71
CA MET A 158 2.51 8.02 17.73
C MET A 158 3.66 7.43 18.55
N PHE A 159 4.77 7.09 17.90
CA PHE A 159 5.84 6.29 18.53
C PHE A 159 7.20 6.99 18.62
N GLY A 160 7.31 8.21 18.10
CA GLY A 160 8.57 8.90 17.95
C GLY A 160 9.38 8.43 16.75
N LEU A 161 10.45 9.17 16.45
CA LEU A 161 11.26 8.99 15.25
C LEU A 161 12.36 7.92 15.43
N ILE A 162 12.90 7.82 16.66
CA ILE A 162 13.97 6.90 17.04
C ILE A 162 13.68 6.40 18.45
N THR A 163 13.61 5.09 18.63
CA THR A 163 13.65 4.46 19.95
C THR A 163 15.09 3.98 20.19
N ILE A 164 15.81 4.66 21.09
CA ILE A 164 17.14 4.21 21.53
C ILE A 164 16.93 3.17 22.62
N ILE A 165 17.36 1.93 22.37
CA ILE A 165 17.26 0.82 23.32
C ILE A 165 18.68 0.38 23.67
N ASN A 166 19.05 0.35 24.95
CA ASN A 166 20.32 -0.26 25.33
C ASN A 166 20.20 -1.78 25.21
N ILE A 167 21.30 -2.46 24.88
CA ILE A 167 21.32 -3.93 24.78
C ILE A 167 20.84 -4.59 26.07
N GLN A 168 21.10 -3.97 27.23
CA GLN A 168 20.68 -4.47 28.55
C GLN A 168 19.16 -4.39 28.77
N ASP A 169 18.48 -3.50 28.05
CA ASP A 169 17.03 -3.29 28.15
C ASP A 169 16.25 -4.20 27.17
N ILE A 170 16.95 -5.02 26.38
CA ILE A 170 16.33 -5.96 25.44
C ILE A 170 15.78 -7.17 26.20
N ASP A 171 14.46 -7.23 26.28
CA ASP A 171 13.75 -8.42 26.73
C ASP A 171 13.58 -9.43 25.58
N ILE A 172 14.40 -10.48 25.60
CA ILE A 172 14.36 -11.58 24.62
C ILE A 172 13.01 -12.30 24.66
N ASN A 173 12.40 -12.49 25.83
CA ASN A 173 11.12 -13.18 25.93
C ASN A 173 10.00 -12.36 25.30
N LYS A 174 10.02 -11.03 25.47
CA LYS A 174 9.08 -10.11 24.79
C LYS A 174 9.25 -10.15 23.27
N LEU A 175 10.48 -10.27 22.77
CA LEU A 175 10.75 -10.43 21.33
C LEU A 175 10.20 -11.75 20.79
N ILE A 176 10.45 -12.86 21.50
CA ILE A 176 9.96 -14.19 21.11
C ILE A 176 8.42 -14.22 21.12
N ASP A 177 7.77 -13.63 22.12
CA ASP A 177 6.31 -13.53 22.18
C ASP A 177 5.74 -12.78 20.97
N ARG A 178 6.30 -11.60 20.65
CA ARG A 178 5.88 -10.81 19.48
C ARG A 178 6.02 -11.59 18.17
N GLU A 179 7.16 -12.21 17.94
CA GLU A 179 7.38 -13.03 16.73
C GLU A 179 6.38 -14.19 16.66
N ASN A 180 6.08 -14.85 17.78
CA ASN A 180 5.07 -15.91 17.82
C ASN A 180 3.67 -15.38 17.46
N ARG A 181 3.31 -14.19 17.96
CA ARG A 181 2.02 -13.54 17.62
C ARG A 181 1.95 -13.19 16.13
N ILE A 182 3.02 -12.61 15.56
CA ILE A 182 3.11 -12.33 14.12
C ILE A 182 2.97 -13.61 13.30
N ARG A 183 3.71 -14.68 13.65
CA ARG A 183 3.61 -15.99 12.97
C ARG A 183 2.22 -16.60 13.02
N ASN A 184 1.45 -16.30 14.06
CA ASN A 184 0.12 -16.84 14.27
C ASN A 184 -0.99 -15.95 13.68
N ILE A 185 -0.67 -14.77 13.14
CA ILE A 185 -1.64 -13.76 12.71
C ILE A 185 -2.59 -14.24 11.60
N ASN A 186 -2.11 -15.15 10.74
CA ASN A 186 -2.88 -15.71 9.61
C ASN A 186 -3.20 -17.21 9.81
N LYS A 187 -2.92 -17.78 10.99
CA LYS A 187 -3.33 -19.15 11.28
C LYS A 187 -4.84 -19.19 11.54
N PRO A 188 -5.54 -20.30 11.17
CA PRO A 188 -6.95 -20.50 11.47
C PRO A 188 -7.28 -20.18 12.93
#